data_AF-A0A1W9VYF2-F1
#
_entry.id   AF-A0A1W9VYF2-F1
#
_cell.length_a   1.000
_cell.length_b   1.000
_cell.length_c   1.000
_cell.angle_alpha   90.00
_cell.angle_beta   90.00
_cell.angle_gamma   90.00
#
_symmetry.space_group_name_H-M   'P 1'
#
loop_
_entity.id
_entity.type
_entity.pdbx_description
1 polymer ?
#
loop_
_entity_poly.entity_id
_entity_poly.type
_entity_poly.pdbx_seq_one_letter_code
_entity_poly.pdbx_strand_id
1 'polypeptide(L)'
;MKRIAILTSGGDAPGMNAAIRSAAKFAFYHGIEVFGVRRGYKGMIDNDIFKMTSSDVSGIIDRGGTMLLSARLPEFKDPEVRKIAADNLKDHEIEGLIVIGGDGSFHGADLLYKEHGIRVIGIPGTIDNDIIGTDFTIGYDTTLNIIIEAMVRLRDTATSHERTYLVEVMGRDAGDFSEGVGSAYEIGKELKKIVDTELRITVLGHIQRGGSPSAFDRVLATKMGARAVKELMSEESGMMICSESNKITTKFIDYAWNGIVDDTQKRKDIELAHILTK
;
A
#
# COMPACT_ATOMS: atom_id res chain seq x y z
N MET A 1 -16.82 -18.79 9.96
CA MET A 1 -16.66 -17.33 10.06
C MET A 1 -17.96 -16.65 9.64
N LYS A 2 -18.59 -15.83 10.50
CA LYS A 2 -19.83 -15.12 10.18
C LYS A 2 -19.64 -13.63 9.90
N ARG A 3 -18.74 -12.95 10.62
CA ARG A 3 -18.50 -11.51 10.47
C ARG A 3 -17.02 -11.19 10.33
N ILE A 4 -16.68 -10.32 9.40
CA ILE A 4 -15.34 -9.77 9.24
C ILE A 4 -15.36 -8.24 9.21
N ALA A 5 -14.23 -7.63 9.54
CA ALA A 5 -13.98 -6.21 9.33
C ALA A 5 -12.92 -5.98 8.25
N ILE A 6 -13.03 -4.85 7.56
CA ILE A 6 -12.03 -4.34 6.62
C ILE A 6 -11.64 -2.94 7.06
N LEU A 7 -10.34 -2.66 7.05
CA LEU A 7 -9.82 -1.31 7.27
C LEU A 7 -8.71 -0.97 6.28
N THR A 8 -8.52 0.33 6.07
CA THR A 8 -7.33 0.88 5.43
C THR A 8 -6.55 1.73 6.42
N SER A 9 -5.22 1.59 6.44
CA SER A 9 -4.34 2.31 7.36
C SER A 9 -3.02 2.66 6.68
N GLY A 10 -2.44 3.80 7.06
CA GLY A 10 -1.21 4.33 6.48
C GLY A 10 -1.48 5.37 5.38
N GLY A 11 -0.49 5.60 4.52
CA GLY A 11 -0.67 6.41 3.33
C GLY A 11 -1.63 5.72 2.36
N ASP A 12 -2.53 6.48 1.74
CA ASP A 12 -3.39 5.95 0.69
C ASP A 12 -2.59 5.61 -0.57
N ALA A 13 -3.07 4.59 -1.29
CA ALA A 13 -2.46 4.10 -2.50
C ALA A 13 -3.54 3.79 -3.55
N PRO A 14 -3.32 4.07 -4.85
CA PRO A 14 -4.29 3.75 -5.89
C PRO A 14 -4.58 2.24 -5.91
N GLY A 15 -5.84 1.86 -5.71
CA GLY A 15 -6.26 0.45 -5.72
C GLY A 15 -6.72 -0.08 -4.36
N MET A 16 -6.56 0.68 -3.27
CA MET A 16 -7.13 0.30 -1.97
C MET A 16 -8.66 0.06 -2.06
N ASN A 17 -9.39 0.91 -2.78
CA ASN A 17 -10.83 0.70 -3.03
C ASN A 17 -11.13 -0.60 -3.81
N ALA A 18 -10.26 -0.99 -4.73
CA ALA A 18 -10.42 -2.25 -5.47
C ALA A 18 -10.21 -3.46 -4.53
N ALA A 19 -9.27 -3.38 -3.59
CA ALA A 19 -9.07 -4.41 -2.56
C ALA A 19 -10.27 -4.50 -1.61
N ILE A 20 -10.74 -3.36 -1.07
CA ILE A 20 -11.95 -3.29 -0.23
C ILE A 20 -13.13 -3.92 -0.95
N ARG A 21 -13.40 -3.49 -2.19
CA ARG A 21 -14.51 -4.01 -3.00
C ARG A 21 -14.41 -5.51 -3.20
N SER A 22 -13.23 -6.01 -3.54
CA SER A 22 -13.04 -7.44 -3.82
C SER A 22 -13.26 -8.28 -2.56
N ALA A 23 -12.62 -7.91 -1.45
CA ALA A 23 -12.79 -8.58 -0.17
C ALA A 23 -14.27 -8.56 0.27
N ALA A 24 -14.91 -7.39 0.25
CA ALA A 24 -16.32 -7.28 0.65
C ALA A 24 -17.25 -8.12 -0.23
N LYS A 25 -17.12 -8.02 -1.57
CA LYS A 25 -17.98 -8.79 -2.49
C LYS A 25 -17.74 -10.31 -2.38
N PHE A 26 -16.50 -10.74 -2.20
CA PHE A 26 -16.18 -12.16 -2.04
C PHE A 26 -16.72 -12.70 -0.71
N ALA A 27 -16.65 -11.91 0.37
CA ALA A 27 -17.26 -12.25 1.66
C ALA A 27 -18.80 -12.34 1.55
N PHE A 28 -19.45 -11.35 0.93
CA PHE A 28 -20.91 -11.38 0.70
C PHE A 28 -21.34 -12.62 -0.09
N TYR A 29 -20.57 -13.03 -1.11
CA TYR A 29 -20.85 -14.24 -1.88
C TYR A 29 -20.83 -15.51 -1.01
N HIS A 30 -19.99 -15.57 0.02
CA HIS A 30 -19.93 -16.68 0.97
C HIS A 30 -20.88 -16.51 2.18
N GLY A 31 -21.80 -15.53 2.14
CA GLY A 31 -22.75 -15.28 3.22
C GLY A 31 -22.12 -14.69 4.49
N ILE A 32 -20.92 -14.11 4.39
CA ILE A 32 -20.21 -13.46 5.50
C ILE A 32 -20.63 -11.99 5.55
N GLU A 33 -20.99 -11.51 6.74
CA GLU A 33 -21.28 -10.09 6.97
C GLU A 33 -19.98 -9.30 7.06
N VAL A 34 -19.95 -8.12 6.43
CA VAL A 34 -18.74 -7.30 6.34
C VAL A 34 -18.98 -5.98 7.06
N PHE A 35 -18.02 -5.58 7.89
CA PHE A 35 -17.98 -4.29 8.55
C PHE A 35 -16.81 -3.45 8.02
N GLY A 36 -17.06 -2.18 7.78
CA GLY A 36 -16.02 -1.21 7.44
C GLY A 36 -15.59 -0.49 8.70
N VAL A 37 -14.28 -0.40 8.93
CA VAL A 37 -13.70 0.44 9.98
C VAL A 37 -13.17 1.71 9.32
N ARG A 38 -13.72 2.86 9.66
CA ARG A 38 -13.26 4.12 9.07
C ARG A 38 -11.96 4.59 9.73
N ARG A 39 -11.15 5.39 9.04
CA ARG A 39 -9.95 6.04 9.61
C ARG A 39 -8.97 5.05 10.27
N GLY A 40 -8.86 3.84 9.73
CA GLY A 40 -7.93 2.81 10.20
C GLY A 40 -8.09 2.48 11.69
N TYR A 41 -6.98 2.33 12.39
CA TYR A 41 -6.99 2.02 13.82
C TYR A 41 -7.63 3.10 14.68
N LYS A 42 -7.63 4.36 14.23
CA LYS A 42 -8.32 5.44 14.96
C LYS A 42 -9.83 5.22 15.00
N GLY A 43 -10.47 4.90 13.87
CA GLY A 43 -11.90 4.58 13.95
C GLY A 43 -12.18 3.26 14.65
N MET A 44 -11.22 2.32 14.68
CA MET A 44 -11.38 1.11 15.49
C MET A 44 -11.52 1.43 16.99
N ILE A 45 -10.68 2.33 17.52
CA ILE A 45 -10.77 2.74 18.94
C ILE A 45 -11.99 3.65 19.21
N ASP A 46 -12.32 4.52 18.25
CA ASP A 46 -13.46 5.44 18.35
C ASP A 46 -14.81 4.73 18.10
N ASN A 47 -14.79 3.42 17.86
CA ASN A 47 -15.92 2.58 17.51
C ASN A 47 -16.69 3.05 16.25
N ASP A 48 -15.97 3.64 15.29
CA ASP A 48 -16.47 4.02 13.97
C ASP A 48 -16.44 2.81 13.01
N ILE A 49 -17.25 1.83 13.38
CA ILE A 49 -17.42 0.54 12.72
C ILE A 49 -18.85 0.48 12.20
N PHE A 50 -19.03 0.21 10.91
CA PHE A 50 -20.36 0.19 10.31
C PHE A 50 -20.52 -1.04 9.42
N LYS A 51 -21.74 -1.60 9.41
CA LYS A 51 -22.08 -2.73 8.54
C LYS A 51 -22.10 -2.26 7.08
N MET A 52 -21.39 -2.96 6.22
CA MET A 52 -21.33 -2.70 4.79
C MET A 52 -22.36 -3.54 4.03
N THR A 53 -22.82 -2.99 2.92
CA THR A 53 -23.71 -3.62 1.95
C THR A 53 -23.03 -3.69 0.58
N SER A 54 -23.60 -4.49 -0.34
CA SER A 54 -23.10 -4.58 -1.72
C SER A 54 -23.12 -3.22 -2.45
N SER A 55 -24.06 -2.34 -2.09
CA SER A 55 -24.15 -0.97 -2.62
C SER A 55 -22.99 -0.07 -2.18
N ASP A 56 -22.51 -0.21 -0.94
CA ASP A 56 -21.43 0.64 -0.41
C ASP A 56 -20.11 0.48 -1.18
N VAL A 57 -19.89 -0.70 -1.77
CA VAL A 57 -18.69 -1.03 -2.56
C VAL A 57 -18.95 -1.03 -4.08
N SER A 58 -20.08 -0.47 -4.51
CA SER A 58 -20.39 -0.31 -5.92
C SER A 58 -19.73 0.94 -6.50
N GLY A 59 -19.19 0.85 -7.73
CA GLY A 59 -18.63 2.00 -8.44
C GLY A 59 -17.36 2.61 -7.83
N ILE A 60 -16.61 1.85 -7.03
CA ILE A 60 -15.35 2.32 -6.40
C ILE A 60 -14.08 1.67 -6.97
N ILE A 61 -14.19 0.71 -7.89
CA ILE A 61 -13.04 -0.07 -8.39
C ILE A 61 -11.97 0.78 -9.08
N ASP A 62 -12.40 1.86 -9.72
CA ASP A 62 -11.60 2.81 -10.49
C ASP A 62 -11.31 4.11 -9.73
N ARG A 63 -11.73 4.20 -8.47
CA ARG A 63 -11.49 5.39 -7.64
C ARG A 63 -10.17 5.26 -6.89
N GLY A 64 -9.34 6.30 -6.98
CA GLY A 64 -8.17 6.47 -6.12
C GLY A 64 -8.54 6.66 -4.63
N GLY A 65 -7.51 6.70 -3.78
CA GLY A 65 -7.67 6.82 -2.33
C GLY A 65 -8.38 5.61 -1.69
N THR A 66 -9.05 5.84 -0.56
CA THR A 66 -9.82 4.84 0.18
C THR A 66 -11.15 5.39 0.69
N MET A 67 -12.25 4.67 0.44
CA MET A 67 -13.59 5.02 0.93
C MET A 67 -13.72 4.89 2.46
N LEU A 68 -12.85 4.09 3.09
CA LEU A 68 -12.82 3.91 4.54
C LEU A 68 -12.01 5.02 5.22
N LEU A 69 -11.34 5.90 4.47
CA LEU A 69 -10.39 6.87 5.01
C LEU A 69 -9.19 6.19 5.69
N SER A 70 -8.20 6.99 6.06
CA SER A 70 -7.05 6.54 6.84
C SER A 70 -6.66 7.64 7.82
N ALA A 71 -6.12 7.26 8.98
CA ALA A 71 -5.60 8.19 9.96
C ALA A 71 -4.36 7.59 10.64
N ARG A 72 -3.40 8.44 10.98
CA ARG A 72 -2.27 8.03 11.83
C ARG A 72 -2.72 7.96 13.28
N LEU A 73 -2.25 6.94 13.99
CA LEU A 73 -2.48 6.77 15.43
C LEU A 73 -1.20 6.22 16.09
N PRO A 74 -0.21 7.08 16.41
CA PRO A 74 1.02 6.66 17.09
C PRO A 74 0.78 5.92 18.42
N GLU A 75 -0.30 6.27 19.11
CA GLU A 75 -0.73 5.71 20.39
C GLU A 75 -1.14 4.25 20.29
N PHE A 76 -1.38 3.73 19.07
CA PHE A 76 -1.68 2.30 18.86
C PHE A 76 -0.53 1.36 19.25
N LYS A 77 0.66 1.90 19.52
CA LYS A 77 1.79 1.18 20.12
C LYS A 77 1.56 0.81 21.59
N ASP A 78 0.62 1.46 22.28
CA ASP A 78 0.24 1.14 23.65
C ASP A 78 -0.69 -0.10 23.69
N PRO A 79 -0.36 -1.16 24.45
CA PRO A 79 -1.22 -2.33 24.65
C PRO A 79 -2.63 -1.98 25.15
N GLU A 80 -2.80 -0.97 26.00
CA GLU A 80 -4.11 -0.59 26.52
C GLU A 80 -4.99 0.02 25.42
N VAL A 81 -4.39 0.77 24.48
CA VAL A 81 -5.10 1.30 23.32
C VAL A 81 -5.53 0.19 22.37
N ARG A 82 -4.67 -0.82 22.16
CA ARG A 82 -5.00 -1.99 21.33
C ARG A 82 -6.11 -2.85 21.94
N LYS A 83 -6.13 -2.95 23.27
CA LYS A 83 -7.19 -3.64 24.00
C LYS A 83 -8.56 -3.02 23.72
N ILE A 84 -8.68 -1.68 23.77
CA ILE A 84 -9.92 -0.97 23.40
C ILE A 84 -10.35 -1.33 21.97
N ALA A 85 -9.40 -1.34 21.04
CA ALA A 85 -9.66 -1.68 19.65
C ALA A 85 -10.16 -3.13 19.49
N ALA A 86 -9.53 -4.08 20.19
CA ALA A 86 -9.92 -5.48 20.19
C ALA A 86 -11.29 -5.72 20.84
N ASP A 87 -11.61 -5.00 21.92
CA ASP A 87 -12.89 -5.08 22.60
C ASP A 87 -14.01 -4.56 21.70
N ASN A 88 -13.82 -3.42 21.02
CA ASN A 88 -14.79 -2.90 20.05
C ASN A 88 -15.07 -3.89 18.90
N LEU A 89 -14.04 -4.61 18.42
CA LEU A 89 -14.23 -5.67 17.41
C LEU A 89 -15.07 -6.84 17.96
N LYS A 90 -14.77 -7.28 19.19
CA LYS A 90 -15.50 -8.37 19.85
C LYS A 90 -16.95 -8.01 20.15
N ASP A 91 -17.22 -6.77 20.54
CA ASP A 91 -18.58 -6.26 20.80
C ASP A 91 -19.45 -6.29 19.53
N HIS A 92 -18.84 -6.16 18.36
CA HIS A 92 -19.51 -6.33 17.05
C HIS A 92 -19.56 -7.79 16.56
N GLU A 93 -19.06 -8.73 17.38
CA GLU A 93 -18.90 -10.15 17.06
C GLU A 93 -18.04 -10.36 15.79
N ILE A 94 -17.04 -9.51 15.55
CA ILE A 94 -16.13 -9.61 14.41
C ILE A 94 -15.11 -10.72 14.68
N GLU A 95 -15.10 -11.73 13.81
CA GLU A 95 -14.25 -12.93 13.93
C GLU A 95 -12.94 -12.83 13.14
N GLY A 96 -12.82 -11.83 12.26
CA GLY A 96 -11.64 -11.65 11.42
C GLY A 96 -11.50 -10.22 10.89
N LEU A 97 -10.26 -9.81 10.63
CA LEU A 97 -9.90 -8.46 10.22
C LEU A 97 -8.99 -8.50 8.99
N ILE A 98 -9.37 -7.79 7.95
CA ILE A 98 -8.53 -7.52 6.78
C ILE A 98 -7.93 -6.12 6.93
N VAL A 99 -6.61 -6.04 6.94
CA VAL A 99 -5.86 -4.79 7.06
C VAL A 99 -5.18 -4.49 5.73
N ILE A 100 -5.61 -3.42 5.06
CA ILE A 100 -5.01 -2.94 3.81
C ILE A 100 -4.09 -1.76 4.14
N GLY A 101 -2.80 -1.88 3.87
CA GLY A 101 -1.84 -0.81 4.18
C GLY A 101 -0.38 -1.21 4.01
N GLY A 102 0.49 -0.36 4.57
CA GLY A 102 1.94 -0.57 4.62
C GLY A 102 2.43 -1.32 5.87
N ASP A 103 3.76 -1.36 6.05
CA ASP A 103 4.44 -2.02 7.16
C ASP A 103 3.90 -1.66 8.56
N GLY A 104 3.73 -0.36 8.86
CA GLY A 104 3.20 0.07 10.16
C GLY A 104 1.78 -0.42 10.43
N SER A 105 0.98 -0.65 9.38
CA SER A 105 -0.35 -1.25 9.51
C SER A 105 -0.25 -2.74 9.82
N PHE A 106 0.72 -3.44 9.25
CA PHE A 106 0.92 -4.87 9.53
C PHE A 106 1.38 -5.13 10.96
N HIS A 107 2.23 -4.27 11.52
CA HIS A 107 2.59 -4.33 12.94
C HIS A 107 1.38 -4.23 13.87
N GLY A 108 0.45 -3.30 13.58
CA GLY A 108 -0.79 -3.17 14.36
C GLY A 108 -1.66 -4.42 14.27
N ALA A 109 -1.75 -5.03 13.08
CA ALA A 109 -2.49 -6.26 12.85
C ALA A 109 -1.88 -7.46 13.61
N ASP A 110 -0.55 -7.62 13.53
CA ASP A 110 0.18 -8.69 14.20
C ASP A 110 0.02 -8.63 15.73
N LEU A 111 0.07 -7.43 16.31
CA LEU A 111 -0.15 -7.24 17.75
C LEU A 111 -1.58 -7.59 18.16
N LEU A 112 -2.60 -7.18 17.39
CA LEU A 112 -4.00 -7.58 17.66
C LEU A 112 -4.18 -9.11 17.60
N TYR A 113 -3.48 -9.77 16.68
CA TYR A 113 -3.50 -11.22 16.57
C TYR A 113 -2.81 -11.88 17.77
N LYS A 114 -1.58 -11.50 18.10
CA LYS A 114 -0.78 -12.10 19.17
C LYS A 114 -1.34 -11.84 20.57
N GLU A 115 -1.85 -10.63 20.83
CA GLU A 115 -2.27 -10.20 22.16
C GLU A 115 -3.74 -10.53 22.46
N HIS A 116 -4.59 -10.54 21.43
CA HIS A 116 -6.05 -10.64 21.61
C HIS A 116 -6.70 -11.76 20.80
N GLY A 117 -5.94 -12.52 20.00
CA GLY A 117 -6.44 -13.64 19.21
C GLY A 117 -7.35 -13.22 18.05
N ILE A 118 -7.35 -11.94 17.66
CA ILE A 118 -8.15 -11.46 16.53
C ILE A 118 -7.53 -12.02 15.25
N ARG A 119 -8.33 -12.72 14.44
CA ARG A 119 -7.80 -13.26 13.19
C ARG A 119 -7.51 -12.13 12.22
N VAL A 120 -6.30 -12.06 11.66
CA VAL A 120 -5.89 -10.97 10.76
C VAL A 120 -5.30 -11.49 9.46
N ILE A 121 -5.60 -10.77 8.38
CA ILE A 121 -4.89 -10.88 7.10
C ILE A 121 -4.45 -9.49 6.64
N GLY A 122 -3.15 -9.34 6.35
CA GLY A 122 -2.57 -8.16 5.74
C GLY A 122 -2.67 -8.18 4.22
N ILE A 123 -3.04 -7.06 3.61
CA ILE A 123 -2.95 -6.83 2.17
C ILE A 123 -2.00 -5.64 1.94
N PRO A 124 -0.94 -5.80 1.13
CA PRO A 124 0.05 -4.77 0.90
C PRO A 124 -0.52 -3.63 0.04
N GLY A 125 -0.95 -2.56 0.69
CA GLY A 125 -1.48 -1.34 0.07
C GLY A 125 -0.59 -0.15 0.35
N THR A 126 0.42 0.06 -0.48
CA THR A 126 1.39 1.14 -0.37
C THR A 126 1.94 1.42 -1.77
N ILE A 127 2.36 2.67 -2.02
CA ILE A 127 3.04 3.01 -3.29
C ILE A 127 4.52 2.63 -3.24
N ASP A 128 5.10 2.55 -2.04
CA ASP A 128 6.56 2.54 -1.82
C ASP A 128 7.22 1.21 -2.24
N ASN A 129 6.44 0.15 -2.47
CA ASN A 129 6.92 -1.21 -2.80
C ASN A 129 7.95 -1.76 -1.81
N ASP A 130 7.79 -1.41 -0.52
CA ASP A 130 8.74 -1.65 0.56
C ASP A 130 8.35 -2.82 1.48
N ILE A 131 7.37 -3.64 1.11
CA ILE A 131 6.93 -4.79 1.91
C ILE A 131 7.71 -6.04 1.50
N ILE A 132 8.48 -6.60 2.42
CA ILE A 132 9.29 -7.80 2.15
C ILE A 132 8.39 -9.00 1.89
N GLY A 133 8.73 -9.79 0.86
CA GLY A 133 8.04 -11.03 0.52
C GLY A 133 6.91 -10.88 -0.50
N THR A 134 6.69 -9.69 -1.06
CA THR A 134 5.85 -9.47 -2.24
C THR A 134 6.64 -8.70 -3.30
N ASP A 135 6.59 -9.13 -4.55
CA ASP A 135 7.26 -8.47 -5.68
C ASP A 135 6.63 -7.09 -5.95
N PHE A 136 5.30 -7.01 -5.77
CA PHE A 136 4.52 -5.81 -6.03
C PHE A 136 3.51 -5.54 -4.91
N THR A 137 3.33 -4.27 -4.61
CA THR A 137 2.34 -3.72 -3.68
C THR A 137 1.25 -2.97 -4.45
N ILE A 138 0.03 -2.90 -3.89
CA ILE A 138 -1.09 -2.22 -4.54
C ILE A 138 -0.83 -0.71 -4.53
N GLY A 139 -0.74 -0.14 -5.73
CA GLY A 139 -0.52 1.28 -5.98
C GLY A 139 0.84 1.59 -6.59
N TYR A 140 1.76 0.62 -6.60
CA TYR A 140 3.09 0.76 -7.18
C TYR A 140 3.03 1.08 -8.68
N ASP A 141 2.31 0.27 -9.46
CA ASP A 141 2.25 0.43 -10.92
C ASP A 141 1.56 1.74 -11.34
N THR A 142 0.49 2.13 -10.65
CA THR A 142 -0.17 3.42 -10.88
C THR A 142 0.79 4.59 -10.62
N THR A 143 1.55 4.51 -9.53
CA THR A 143 2.55 5.53 -9.18
C THR A 143 3.65 5.62 -10.24
N LEU A 144 4.13 4.47 -10.72
CA LEU A 144 5.11 4.40 -11.81
C LEU A 144 4.61 5.11 -13.07
N ASN A 145 3.36 4.88 -13.46
CA ASN A 145 2.76 5.54 -14.63
C ASN A 145 2.67 7.08 -14.44
N ILE A 146 2.33 7.56 -13.23
CA ILE A 146 2.29 8.99 -12.92
C ILE A 146 3.68 9.61 -13.04
N ILE A 147 4.72 8.93 -12.54
CA ILE A 147 6.11 9.37 -12.64
C ILE A 147 6.53 9.44 -14.11
N ILE A 148 6.26 8.39 -14.89
CA ILE A 148 6.59 8.35 -16.33
C ILE A 148 5.90 9.49 -17.08
N GLU A 149 4.62 9.74 -16.82
CA GLU A 149 3.87 10.85 -17.45
C GLU A 149 4.51 12.21 -17.13
N ALA A 150 4.91 12.42 -15.87
CA ALA A 150 5.62 13.64 -15.48
C ALA A 150 6.98 13.77 -16.18
N MET A 151 7.76 12.68 -16.24
CA MET A 151 9.06 12.66 -16.91
C MET A 151 8.95 12.98 -18.41
N VAL A 152 7.96 12.41 -19.10
CA VAL A 152 7.72 12.68 -20.53
C VAL A 152 7.43 14.17 -20.75
N ARG A 153 6.56 14.76 -19.93
CA ARG A 153 6.25 16.20 -20.01
C ARG A 153 7.46 17.09 -19.74
N LEU A 154 8.29 16.71 -18.77
CA LEU A 154 9.52 17.44 -18.45
C LEU A 154 10.56 17.30 -19.56
N ARG A 155 10.65 16.14 -20.21
CA ARG A 155 11.60 15.90 -21.32
C ARG A 155 11.33 16.83 -22.50
N ASP A 156 10.07 17.02 -22.89
CA ASP A 156 9.72 17.87 -24.04
C ASP A 156 10.19 19.32 -23.85
N THR A 157 10.06 19.86 -22.63
CA THR A 157 10.57 21.19 -22.29
C THR A 157 12.08 21.21 -22.01
N ALA A 158 12.67 20.10 -21.57
CA ALA A 158 14.12 19.98 -21.38
C ALA A 158 14.86 20.11 -22.70
N THR A 159 14.41 19.39 -23.73
CA THR A 159 14.99 19.44 -25.07
C THR A 159 14.79 20.80 -25.74
N SER A 160 13.60 21.41 -25.58
CA SER A 160 13.28 22.70 -26.23
C SER A 160 14.11 23.89 -25.70
N HIS A 161 14.62 23.79 -24.47
CA HIS A 161 15.34 24.87 -23.80
C HIS A 161 16.75 24.48 -23.34
N GLU A 162 17.24 23.31 -23.76
CA GLU A 162 18.56 22.77 -23.38
C GLU A 162 18.79 22.81 -21.85
N ARG A 163 17.84 22.25 -21.10
CA ARG A 163 17.84 22.25 -19.63
C ARG A 163 18.11 20.87 -19.04
N THR A 164 18.74 20.84 -17.88
CA THR A 164 18.81 19.65 -17.04
C THR A 164 17.69 19.66 -16.00
N TYR A 165 16.98 18.55 -15.86
CA TYR A 165 15.96 18.36 -14.84
C TYR A 165 16.41 17.34 -13.81
N LEU A 166 16.21 17.68 -12.54
CA LEU A 166 16.30 16.75 -11.41
C LEU A 166 14.90 16.56 -10.83
N VAL A 167 14.42 15.32 -10.82
CA VAL A 167 13.05 14.98 -10.41
C VAL A 167 13.08 14.17 -9.12
N GLU A 168 12.39 14.67 -8.09
CA GLU A 168 12.19 13.97 -6.82
C GLU A 168 10.88 13.19 -6.86
N VAL A 169 10.97 11.89 -6.59
CA VAL A 169 9.84 10.95 -6.51
C VAL A 169 9.67 10.44 -5.08
N MET A 170 8.49 9.88 -4.77
CA MET A 170 8.24 9.22 -3.49
C MET A 170 8.83 7.79 -3.50
N GLY A 171 8.80 7.11 -2.36
CA GLY A 171 9.42 5.78 -2.16
C GLY A 171 9.94 5.55 -0.73
N ARG A 172 9.98 6.61 0.09
CA ARG A 172 10.57 6.58 1.45
C ARG A 172 12.03 6.11 1.37
N ASP A 173 12.33 4.95 1.92
CA ASP A 173 13.68 4.37 1.98
C ASP A 173 13.87 3.31 0.88
N ALA A 174 12.86 3.08 0.04
CA ALA A 174 12.89 2.16 -1.10
C ALA A 174 13.20 2.91 -2.41
N GLY A 175 14.15 2.36 -3.17
CA GLY A 175 14.63 2.92 -4.44
C GLY A 175 13.88 2.43 -5.69
N ASP A 176 12.71 1.82 -5.55
CA ASP A 176 11.99 1.16 -6.65
C ASP A 176 11.54 2.11 -7.77
N PHE A 177 11.50 3.42 -7.49
CA PHE A 177 11.17 4.48 -8.45
C PHE A 177 12.37 5.34 -8.86
N SER A 178 13.51 5.22 -8.19
CA SER A 178 14.59 6.22 -8.27
C SER A 178 15.98 5.59 -8.26
N GLU A 179 16.90 6.20 -8.97
CA GLU A 179 18.32 5.78 -9.00
C GLU A 179 19.02 5.95 -7.64
N GLY A 180 18.55 6.87 -6.79
CA GLY A 180 19.14 7.14 -5.48
C GLY A 180 18.19 7.81 -4.50
N VAL A 181 18.59 7.84 -3.24
CA VAL A 181 17.81 8.38 -2.12
C VAL A 181 18.45 9.68 -1.62
N GLY A 182 17.67 10.75 -1.53
CA GLY A 182 18.12 12.03 -0.98
C GLY A 182 17.22 13.21 -1.36
N SER A 183 17.51 14.37 -0.78
CA SER A 183 16.83 15.62 -1.13
C SER A 183 17.26 16.12 -2.50
N ALA A 184 16.31 16.36 -3.41
CA ALA A 184 16.65 16.89 -4.73
C ALA A 184 17.30 18.27 -4.66
N TYR A 185 17.03 19.06 -3.61
CA TYR A 185 17.71 20.34 -3.41
C TYR A 185 19.17 20.20 -2.99
N GLU A 186 19.50 19.19 -2.20
CA GLU A 186 20.88 18.92 -1.79
C GLU A 186 21.69 18.35 -2.95
N ILE A 187 21.15 17.34 -3.63
CA ILE A 187 21.75 16.76 -4.83
C ILE A 187 21.89 17.84 -5.92
N GLY A 188 20.86 18.67 -6.09
CA GLY A 188 20.86 19.75 -7.07
C GLY A 188 21.93 20.82 -6.83
N LYS A 189 22.32 21.09 -5.58
CA LYS A 189 23.44 22.00 -5.28
C LYS A 189 24.77 21.49 -5.80
N GLU A 190 25.02 20.19 -5.68
CA GLU A 190 26.23 19.56 -6.18
C GLU A 190 26.17 19.41 -7.71
N LEU A 191 25.03 18.98 -8.25
CA LEU A 191 24.83 18.80 -9.69
C LEU A 191 25.03 20.11 -10.46
N LYS A 192 24.56 21.24 -9.91
CA LYS A 192 24.74 22.58 -10.51
C LYS A 192 26.21 22.99 -10.69
N LYS A 193 27.15 22.37 -9.97
CA LYS A 193 28.59 22.64 -10.14
C LYS A 193 29.21 21.87 -11.31
N ILE A 194 28.50 20.86 -11.83
CA ILE A 194 29.01 19.89 -12.80
C ILE A 194 28.29 20.04 -14.16
N VAL A 195 27.03 20.47 -14.17
CA VAL A 195 26.26 20.66 -15.40
C VAL A 195 26.43 22.07 -15.97
N ASP A 196 26.58 22.15 -17.29
CA ASP A 196 26.71 23.42 -18.02
C ASP A 196 25.36 24.05 -18.41
N THR A 197 24.26 23.35 -18.15
CA THR A 197 22.89 23.77 -18.50
C THR A 197 22.14 24.36 -17.30
N GLU A 198 21.02 25.05 -17.58
CA GLU A 198 20.15 25.53 -16.52
C GLU A 198 19.46 24.35 -15.81
N LEU A 199 19.81 24.13 -14.53
CA LEU A 199 19.19 23.11 -13.68
C LEU A 199 17.80 23.52 -13.19
N ARG A 200 16.82 22.63 -13.33
CA ARG A 200 15.47 22.73 -12.75
C ARG A 200 15.18 21.54 -11.86
N ILE A 201 14.65 21.81 -10.66
CA ILE A 201 14.24 20.78 -9.71
C ILE A 201 12.72 20.68 -9.73
N THR A 202 12.18 19.47 -9.82
CA THR A 202 10.75 19.19 -9.72
C THR A 202 10.51 18.16 -8.64
N VAL A 203 9.70 18.50 -7.63
CA VAL A 203 9.27 17.56 -6.59
C VAL A 203 7.83 17.16 -6.87
N LEU A 204 7.61 15.90 -7.27
CA LEU A 204 6.26 15.44 -7.60
C LEU A 204 5.37 15.35 -6.36
N GLY A 205 5.93 14.88 -5.24
CA GLY A 205 5.20 14.77 -3.97
C GLY A 205 3.93 13.93 -4.07
N HIS A 206 2.88 14.34 -3.36
CA HIS A 206 1.68 13.53 -3.11
C HIS A 206 0.79 13.26 -4.33
N ILE A 207 1.04 13.90 -5.48
CA ILE A 207 0.29 13.57 -6.72
C ILE A 207 0.44 12.09 -7.09
N GLN A 208 1.57 11.47 -6.68
CA GLN A 208 1.91 10.07 -6.86
C GLN A 208 0.97 9.10 -6.11
N ARG A 209 0.27 9.55 -5.06
CA ARG A 209 -0.67 8.71 -4.29
C ARG A 209 -2.10 8.78 -4.81
N GLY A 210 -2.40 9.81 -5.61
CA GLY A 210 -3.73 10.04 -6.16
C GLY A 210 -3.95 9.35 -7.50
N GLY A 211 -5.12 9.61 -8.09
CA GLY A 211 -5.46 9.11 -9.41
C GLY A 211 -6.18 7.75 -9.40
N SER A 212 -6.80 7.44 -10.55
CA SER A 212 -7.45 6.15 -10.75
C SER A 212 -6.38 5.05 -10.83
N PRO A 213 -6.56 3.90 -10.14
CA PRO A 213 -5.62 2.79 -10.25
C PRO A 213 -5.54 2.28 -11.69
N SER A 214 -4.34 1.86 -12.08
CA SER A 214 -4.05 1.20 -13.34
C SER A 214 -4.78 -0.15 -13.47
N ALA A 215 -4.77 -0.74 -14.67
CA ALA A 215 -5.32 -2.07 -14.87
C ALA A 215 -4.61 -3.12 -14.01
N PHE A 216 -3.28 -3.02 -13.87
CA PHE A 216 -2.48 -3.93 -13.05
C PHE A 216 -2.89 -3.85 -11.58
N ASP A 217 -2.92 -2.65 -11.00
CA ASP A 217 -3.28 -2.47 -9.59
C ASP A 217 -4.71 -2.91 -9.28
N ARG A 218 -5.66 -2.66 -10.19
CA ARG A 218 -7.05 -3.16 -10.05
C ARG A 218 -7.10 -4.68 -10.00
N VAL A 219 -6.37 -5.35 -10.90
CA VAL A 219 -6.35 -6.82 -10.97
C VAL A 219 -5.63 -7.41 -9.76
N LEU A 220 -4.47 -6.86 -9.39
CA LEU A 220 -3.69 -7.27 -8.22
C LEU A 220 -4.54 -7.15 -6.95
N ALA A 221 -5.09 -5.95 -6.69
CA ALA A 221 -5.96 -5.69 -5.55
C ALA A 221 -7.19 -6.60 -5.51
N THR A 222 -7.78 -6.88 -6.67
CA THR A 222 -8.91 -7.80 -6.76
C THR A 222 -8.52 -9.22 -6.36
N LYS A 223 -7.42 -9.74 -6.89
CA LYS A 223 -6.92 -11.07 -6.55
C LYS A 223 -6.55 -11.16 -5.06
N MET A 224 -5.86 -10.16 -4.53
CA MET A 224 -5.46 -10.11 -3.11
C MET A 224 -6.67 -10.03 -2.17
N GLY A 225 -7.65 -9.17 -2.47
CA GLY A 225 -8.86 -9.04 -1.65
C GLY A 225 -9.67 -10.33 -1.56
N ALA A 226 -9.85 -11.04 -2.68
CA ALA A 226 -10.53 -12.33 -2.69
C ALA A 226 -9.71 -13.40 -1.94
N ARG A 227 -8.39 -13.42 -2.12
CA ARG A 227 -7.51 -14.36 -1.41
C ARG A 227 -7.55 -14.12 0.09
N ALA A 228 -7.55 -12.87 0.55
CA ALA A 228 -7.56 -12.54 1.97
C ALA A 228 -8.78 -13.09 2.70
N VAL A 229 -9.98 -13.02 2.08
CA VAL A 229 -11.18 -13.64 2.65
C VAL A 229 -11.05 -15.16 2.70
N LYS A 230 -10.51 -15.78 1.64
CA LYS A 230 -10.28 -17.24 1.62
C LYS A 230 -9.33 -17.68 2.73
N GLU A 231 -8.27 -16.90 3.00
CA GLU A 231 -7.34 -17.18 4.10
C GLU A 231 -7.97 -16.95 5.47
N LEU A 232 -8.76 -15.90 5.66
CA LEU A 232 -9.51 -15.73 6.90
C LEU A 232 -10.46 -16.90 7.18
N MET A 233 -10.98 -17.56 6.14
CA MET A 233 -11.81 -18.75 6.29
C MET A 233 -11.02 -20.04 6.57
N SER A 234 -9.69 -20.05 6.42
CA SER A 234 -8.84 -21.22 6.69
C SER A 234 -8.63 -21.40 8.21
N GLU A 235 -7.72 -22.29 8.64
CA GLU A 235 -7.34 -22.40 10.06
C GLU A 235 -6.23 -21.42 10.45
N GLU A 236 -5.44 -20.96 9.48
CA GLU A 236 -4.30 -20.08 9.72
C GLU A 236 -4.72 -18.60 9.74
N SER A 237 -3.94 -17.79 10.45
CA SER A 237 -4.18 -16.36 10.65
C SER A 237 -2.85 -15.67 10.98
N GLY A 238 -2.82 -14.34 10.95
CA GLY A 238 -1.55 -13.61 11.10
C GLY A 238 -0.71 -13.71 9.83
N MET A 239 -1.39 -13.77 8.68
CA MET A 239 -0.75 -13.89 7.36
C MET A 239 -0.85 -12.57 6.61
N MET A 240 0.04 -12.36 5.64
CA MET A 240 -0.11 -11.36 4.60
C MET A 240 -0.25 -12.02 3.23
N ILE A 241 -0.99 -11.37 2.34
CA ILE A 241 -1.08 -11.78 0.94
C ILE A 241 0.11 -11.21 0.18
N CYS A 242 0.75 -12.06 -0.63
CA CYS A 242 1.90 -11.68 -1.44
C CYS A 242 1.63 -11.94 -2.93
N SER A 243 2.33 -11.19 -3.79
CA SER A 243 2.48 -11.50 -5.20
C SER A 243 3.93 -11.93 -5.43
N GLU A 244 4.16 -13.21 -5.73
CA GLU A 244 5.49 -13.76 -5.97
C GLU A 244 5.50 -14.52 -7.29
N SER A 245 6.39 -14.14 -8.21
CA SER A 245 6.55 -14.80 -9.52
C SER A 245 5.22 -14.96 -10.28
N ASN A 246 4.45 -13.87 -10.35
CA ASN A 246 3.10 -13.81 -10.96
C ASN A 246 2.02 -14.68 -10.29
N LYS A 247 2.26 -15.18 -9.07
CA LYS A 247 1.30 -15.97 -8.30
C LYS A 247 0.93 -15.24 -7.01
N ILE A 248 -0.31 -15.45 -6.57
CA ILE A 248 -0.75 -14.97 -5.26
C ILE A 248 -0.43 -16.05 -4.22
N THR A 249 0.42 -15.69 -3.27
CA THR A 249 0.92 -16.54 -2.18
C THR A 249 0.58 -15.90 -0.84
N THR A 250 1.01 -16.56 0.24
CA THR A 250 0.83 -16.10 1.62
C THR A 250 2.11 -16.33 2.40
N LYS A 251 2.39 -15.44 3.33
CA LYS A 251 3.46 -15.58 4.32
C LYS A 251 2.94 -15.11 5.67
N PHE A 252 3.61 -15.47 6.76
CA PHE A 252 3.34 -14.83 8.05
C PHE A 252 3.56 -13.31 7.94
N ILE A 253 2.70 -12.56 8.61
CA ILE A 253 2.66 -11.11 8.49
C ILE A 253 3.98 -10.45 8.94
N ASP A 254 4.67 -11.06 9.90
CA ASP A 254 5.95 -10.59 10.40
C ASP A 254 7.12 -10.80 9.43
N TYR A 255 6.93 -11.59 8.38
CA TYR A 255 7.89 -11.68 7.28
C TYR A 255 8.05 -10.33 6.56
N ALA A 256 7.07 -9.42 6.65
CA ALA A 256 7.16 -8.09 6.07
C ALA A 256 8.35 -7.26 6.60
N TRP A 257 8.80 -7.52 7.84
CA TRP A 257 9.94 -6.83 8.46
C TRP A 257 11.08 -7.76 8.91
N ASN A 258 10.81 -9.05 9.11
CA ASN A 258 11.83 -10.06 9.45
C ASN A 258 12.33 -10.86 8.25
N GLY A 259 11.74 -10.67 7.07
CA GLY A 259 12.08 -11.41 5.86
C GLY A 259 13.47 -11.08 5.31
N ILE A 260 13.90 -11.86 4.32
CA ILE A 260 15.17 -11.63 3.65
C ILE A 260 14.94 -10.62 2.51
N VAL A 261 15.69 -9.54 2.52
CA VAL A 261 15.73 -8.57 1.41
C VAL A 261 16.67 -9.12 0.33
N ASP A 262 16.13 -9.36 -0.86
CA ASP A 262 16.93 -9.69 -2.05
C ASP A 262 16.88 -8.54 -3.07
N ASP A 263 17.91 -7.70 -3.05
CA ASP A 263 18.07 -6.59 -4.00
C ASP A 263 18.89 -6.98 -5.25
N THR A 264 19.16 -8.28 -5.47
CA THR A 264 20.01 -8.72 -6.58
C THR A 264 19.48 -8.27 -7.93
N GLN A 265 18.16 -8.36 -8.14
CA GLN A 265 17.53 -7.92 -9.38
C GLN A 265 17.59 -6.39 -9.53
N LYS A 266 17.27 -5.63 -8.46
CA LYS A 266 17.34 -4.17 -8.46
C LYS A 266 18.72 -3.64 -8.85
N ARG A 267 19.80 -4.27 -8.34
CA ARG A 267 21.18 -3.90 -8.71
C ARG A 267 21.46 -4.13 -10.20
N LYS A 268 20.99 -5.24 -10.77
CA LYS A 268 21.11 -5.53 -12.21
C LYS A 268 20.33 -4.53 -13.04
N ASP A 269 19.15 -4.12 -12.58
CA ASP A 269 18.31 -3.15 -13.28
C ASP A 269 18.96 -1.75 -13.28
N ILE A 270 19.58 -1.33 -12.18
CA ILE A 270 20.37 -0.09 -12.11
C ILE A 270 21.59 -0.16 -13.04
N GLU A 271 22.32 -1.28 -13.03
CA GLU A 271 23.46 -1.47 -13.95
C GLU A 271 23.03 -1.40 -15.42
N LEU A 272 21.90 -2.02 -15.76
CA LEU A 272 21.32 -1.94 -17.09
C LEU A 272 20.92 -0.51 -17.44
N ALA A 273 20.31 0.23 -16.51
CA ALA A 273 19.96 1.64 -16.71
C ALA A 273 21.21 2.49 -17.00
N HIS A 274 22.32 2.26 -16.30
CA HIS A 274 23.60 2.94 -16.56
C HIS A 274 24.24 2.58 -17.90
N ILE A 275 24.00 1.37 -18.41
CA ILE A 275 24.45 0.97 -19.75
C ILE A 275 23.63 1.69 -20.82
N LEU A 276 22.32 1.83 -20.62
CA LEU A 276 21.40 2.41 -21.60
C LEU A 276 21.43 3.95 -21.67
N THR A 277 22.02 4.62 -20.68
CA THR A 277 22.14 6.09 -20.64
C THR A 277 23.46 6.63 -21.19
N LYS A 278 24.41 5.75 -21.54
CA LYS A 278 25.67 6.09 -22.22
C LYS A 278 25.52 6.09 -23.73
#